data_AF-A0AAN8L4J3-F1
#
_entry.id   AF-A0AAN8L4J3-F1
#
_cell.length_a   1.000
_cell.length_b   1.000
_cell.length_c   1.000
_cell.angle_alpha   90.00
_cell.angle_beta   90.00
_cell.angle_gamma   90.00
#
_symmetry.space_group_name_H-M   'P 1'
#
loop_
_entity.id
_entity.type
_entity.pdbx_description
1 polymer ?
#
loop_
_entity_poly.entity_id
_entity_poly.type
_entity_poly.pdbx_seq_one_letter_code
_entity_poly.pdbx_strand_id
1 'polypeptide(L)'
;MAFLHWSCQDVAKWIRSLGYPHYTACFIENIITGKKLIYVNCRYLPRLGITDFEDMKAISAHVRELLGTSEPLWSRSIADPPRDSMGLFLEKKSRTGDWADSFTHTQFLDRKQ
;
A
#
# COMPACT_ATOMS: atom_id res chain seq x y z
N MET A 1 -1.24 12.16 4.71
CA MET A 1 -1.23 11.34 3.47
C MET A 1 -0.27 11.88 2.41
N ALA A 2 0.89 12.42 2.80
CA ALA A 2 1.88 12.95 1.83
C ALA A 2 2.38 11.88 0.86
N PHE A 3 2.40 10.61 1.29
CA PHE A 3 2.76 9.47 0.47
C PHE A 3 1.93 9.33 -0.81
N LEU A 4 0.69 9.83 -0.87
CA LEU A 4 -0.15 9.72 -2.07
C LEU A 4 0.43 10.48 -3.29
N HIS A 5 1.32 11.43 -3.05
CA HIS A 5 2.00 12.20 -4.09
C HIS A 5 3.40 11.67 -4.40
N TRP A 6 3.84 10.59 -3.75
CA TRP A 6 5.15 10.00 -4.00
C TRP A 6 5.22 9.40 -5.39
N SER A 7 6.26 9.81 -6.12
CA SER A 7 6.71 9.15 -7.35
C SER A 7 7.28 7.75 -7.04
N CYS A 8 7.54 6.95 -8.07
CA CYS A 8 8.21 5.67 -7.86
C CYS A 8 9.65 5.84 -7.33
N GLN A 9 10.30 6.97 -7.64
CA GLN A 9 11.62 7.33 -7.11
C GLN A 9 11.54 7.65 -5.61
N ASP A 10 10.49 8.32 -5.15
CA ASP A 10 10.31 8.62 -3.73
C ASP A 10 10.02 7.35 -2.93
N VAL A 11 9.20 6.44 -3.48
CA VAL A 11 8.97 5.11 -2.91
C VAL A 11 10.30 4.33 -2.83
N ALA A 12 11.11 4.34 -3.89
CA ALA A 12 12.41 3.68 -3.88
C ALA A 12 13.38 4.26 -2.84
N LYS A 13 13.41 5.60 -2.67
CA LYS A 13 14.20 6.25 -1.61
C LYS A 13 13.72 5.81 -0.22
N TRP A 14 12.41 5.71 -0.02
CA TRP A 14 11.84 5.21 1.23
C TRP A 14 12.25 3.74 1.49
N ILE A 15 12.11 2.84 0.51
CA ILE A 15 12.55 1.44 0.61
C ILE A 15 14.05 1.34 0.94
N ARG A 16 14.88 2.18 0.30
CA ARG A 16 16.31 2.28 0.64
C ARG A 16 16.53 2.70 2.09
N SER A 17 15.77 3.67 2.60
CA SER A 17 15.88 4.14 3.99
C SER A 17 15.45 3.10 5.03
N LEU A 18 14.62 2.13 4.63
CA LEU A 18 14.25 0.97 5.47
C LEU A 18 15.34 -0.10 5.55
N GLY A 19 16.45 0.04 4.82
CA GLY A 19 17.54 -0.95 4.79
C GLY A 19 17.47 -1.93 3.61
N TYR A 20 16.60 -1.68 2.62
CA TYR A 20 16.41 -2.56 1.46
C TYR A 20 16.86 -1.93 0.12
N PRO A 21 18.11 -1.44 -0.02
CA PRO A 21 18.58 -0.78 -1.23
C PRO A 21 18.54 -1.69 -2.47
N HIS A 22 18.68 -3.00 -2.30
CA HIS A 22 18.70 -3.96 -3.39
C HIS A 22 17.32 -4.17 -4.03
N TYR A 23 16.23 -3.82 -3.33
CA TYR A 23 14.88 -3.90 -3.86
C TYR A 23 14.40 -2.63 -4.56
N THR A 24 15.17 -1.54 -4.57
CA THR A 24 14.71 -0.28 -5.16
C THR A 24 14.34 -0.39 -6.64
N ALA A 25 15.09 -1.21 -7.40
CA ALA A 25 14.79 -1.47 -8.81
C ALA A 25 13.42 -2.12 -8.98
N CYS A 26 13.05 -3.08 -8.12
CA CYS A 26 11.76 -3.74 -8.13
C CYS A 26 10.59 -2.74 -8.06
N PHE A 27 10.72 -1.69 -7.23
CA PHE A 27 9.67 -0.66 -7.10
C PHE A 27 9.65 0.33 -8.27
N ILE A 28 10.81 0.69 -8.82
CA ILE A 28 10.91 1.64 -9.94
C ILE A 28 10.40 1.00 -11.24
N GLU A 29 10.90 -0.20 -11.58
CA GLU A 29 10.58 -0.89 -12.82
C GLU A 29 9.11 -1.30 -12.89
N ASN A 30 8.49 -1.62 -11.74
CA ASN A 30 7.06 -1.92 -11.65
C ASN A 30 6.17 -0.66 -11.46
N ILE A 31 6.76 0.54 -11.50
CA ILE A 31 6.08 1.83 -11.41
C ILE A 31 5.17 1.88 -10.16
N ILE A 32 5.74 1.52 -9.01
CA ILE A 32 5.05 1.55 -7.73
C ILE A 32 5.13 2.97 -7.17
N THR A 33 4.08 3.75 -7.42
CA THR A 33 3.90 5.07 -6.80
C THR A 33 3.30 4.93 -5.41
N GLY A 34 3.29 6.02 -4.64
CA GLY A 34 2.75 5.97 -3.28
C GLY A 34 1.25 5.59 -3.21
N LYS A 35 0.49 5.89 -4.27
CA LYS A 35 -0.91 5.41 -4.43
C LYS A 35 -1.02 3.89 -4.54
N LYS A 36 -0.01 3.23 -5.09
CA LYS A 36 0.02 1.77 -5.28
C LYS A 36 0.56 1.01 -4.07
N LEU A 37 1.08 1.69 -3.05
CA LEU A 37 1.60 1.04 -1.83
C LEU A 37 0.57 0.15 -1.13
N ILE A 38 -0.73 0.41 -1.28
CA ILE A 38 -1.80 -0.44 -0.74
C ILE A 38 -1.78 -1.89 -1.28
N TYR A 39 -1.12 -2.11 -2.42
CA TYR A 39 -0.90 -3.43 -3.01
C TYR A 39 0.43 -4.07 -2.61
N VAL A 40 1.33 -3.35 -1.93
CA VAL A 40 2.62 -3.89 -1.48
C VAL A 40 2.40 -4.68 -0.19
N ASN A 41 2.10 -5.96 -0.34
CA ASN A 41 1.91 -6.91 0.77
C ASN A 41 2.46 -8.29 0.38
N CYS A 42 2.49 -9.22 1.34
CA CYS A 42 3.04 -10.57 1.14
C CYS A 42 2.41 -11.35 -0.02
N ARG A 43 1.22 -10.99 -0.51
CA ARG A 43 0.62 -11.62 -1.69
C ARG A 43 1.23 -11.13 -3.00
N TYR A 44 1.59 -9.85 -3.09
CA TYR A 44 2.04 -9.21 -4.33
C TYR A 44 3.56 -9.03 -4.40
N LEU A 45 4.27 -8.97 -3.27
CA LEU A 45 5.72 -8.85 -3.22
C LEU A 45 6.47 -9.90 -4.06
N PRO A 46 6.06 -11.18 -4.10
CA PRO A 46 6.70 -12.16 -4.99
C PRO A 46 6.59 -11.80 -6.47
N ARG A 47 5.49 -11.15 -6.87
CA ARG A 47 5.28 -10.69 -8.26
C ARG A 47 6.14 -9.47 -8.61
N LEU A 48 6.64 -8.76 -7.59
CA LEU A 48 7.60 -7.66 -7.72
C LEU A 48 9.06 -8.16 -7.75
N GLY A 49 9.29 -9.46 -7.55
CA GLY A 49 10.63 -10.05 -7.45
C GLY A 49 11.19 -10.10 -6.02
N ILE A 50 10.36 -9.84 -5.00
CA ILE A 50 10.74 -9.91 -3.58
C ILE A 50 10.18 -11.21 -3.02
N THR A 51 11.05 -12.22 -2.87
CA THR A 51 10.66 -13.58 -2.48
C THR A 51 11.22 -14.04 -1.14
N ASP A 52 12.12 -13.27 -0.52
CA ASP A 52 12.58 -13.55 0.84
C ASP A 52 11.45 -13.28 1.82
N PHE A 53 11.10 -14.27 2.64
CA PHE A 53 9.92 -14.20 3.48
C PHE A 53 10.06 -13.19 4.63
N GLU A 54 11.25 -13.05 5.21
CA GLU A 54 11.48 -12.11 6.31
C GLU A 54 11.44 -10.67 5.80
N ASP A 55 12.04 -10.43 4.62
CA ASP A 55 11.96 -9.13 3.96
C ASP A 55 10.51 -8.80 3.56
N MET A 56 9.77 -9.79 3.04
CA MET A 56 8.36 -9.61 2.71
C MET A 56 7.54 -9.19 3.93
N LYS A 57 7.78 -9.83 5.07
CA LYS A 57 7.09 -9.55 6.33
C LYS A 57 7.42 -8.15 6.84
N ALA A 58 8.70 -7.77 6.86
CA ALA A 58 9.17 -6.47 7.32
C ALA A 58 8.67 -5.32 6.43
N ILE A 59 8.82 -5.45 5.11
CA ILE A 59 8.34 -4.45 4.15
C ILE A 59 6.82 -4.30 4.27
N SER A 60 6.08 -5.41 4.34
CA SER A 60 4.62 -5.35 4.50
C SER A 60 4.20 -4.67 5.80
N ALA A 61 4.96 -4.83 6.89
CA ALA A 61 4.70 -4.14 8.17
C ALA A 61 4.92 -2.63 8.05
N HIS A 62 6.05 -2.20 7.47
CA HIS A 62 6.33 -0.78 7.24
C HIS A 62 5.32 -0.11 6.30
N VAL A 63 4.82 -0.84 5.29
CA VAL A 63 3.74 -0.34 4.43
C VAL A 63 2.46 -0.13 5.25
N ARG A 64 2.08 -1.08 6.12
CA ARG A 64 0.89 -0.92 6.98
C ARG A 64 1.00 0.29 7.90
N GLU A 65 2.18 0.48 8.50
CA GLU A 65 2.49 1.62 9.36
C GLU A 65 2.37 2.95 8.59
N LEU A 66 2.99 3.05 7.41
CA LEU A 66 2.93 4.25 6.57
C LEU A 66 1.50 4.59 6.12
N LEU A 67 0.70 3.57 5.79
CA LEU A 67 -0.68 3.75 5.32
C LEU A 67 -1.68 3.92 6.47
N GLY A 68 -1.29 3.62 7.71
CA GLY A 68 -2.19 3.60 8.86
C GLY A 68 -3.29 2.53 8.75
N THR A 69 -2.99 1.40 8.11
CA THR A 69 -3.95 0.28 7.95
C THR A 69 -3.70 -0.81 8.98
N SER A 70 -4.77 -1.44 9.47
CA SER A 70 -4.64 -2.55 10.41
C SER A 70 -4.02 -3.80 9.79
N GLU A 71 -3.29 -4.57 10.59
CA GLU A 71 -2.87 -5.92 10.22
C GLU A 71 -4.09 -6.85 10.08
N PRO A 72 -4.15 -7.69 9.03
CA PRO A 72 -5.21 -8.69 8.92
C PRO A 72 -5.10 -9.72 10.04
N LEU A 73 -6.16 -9.84 10.85
CA LEU A 73 -6.25 -10.84 11.91
C LEU A 73 -6.57 -12.22 11.31
N TRP A 74 -5.91 -13.27 11.80
CA TRP A 74 -6.19 -14.66 11.40
C TRP A 74 -7.61 -15.10 11.76
N SER A 75 -8.18 -14.52 12.82
CA SER A 75 -9.51 -14.83 13.35
C SER A 75 -10.64 -14.05 12.67
N ARG A 76 -10.34 -13.30 11.61
CA ARG A 76 -11.32 -12.47 10.92
C ARG A 76 -12.35 -13.31 10.18
N SER A 77 -13.61 -12.89 10.18
CA SER A 77 -14.65 -13.55 9.39
C SER A 77 -14.40 -13.37 7.89
N ILE A 78 -14.76 -14.39 7.12
CA ILE A 78 -14.83 -14.30 5.65
C ILE A 78 -15.97 -13.39 5.18
N ALA A 79 -16.97 -13.15 6.04
CA ALA A 79 -18.07 -12.23 5.76
C ALA A 79 -17.66 -10.75 5.89
N ASP A 80 -16.57 -10.47 6.63
CA ASP A 80 -16.09 -9.11 6.80
C ASP A 80 -15.39 -8.59 5.52
N PRO A 81 -15.42 -7.28 5.25
CA PRO A 81 -14.69 -6.70 4.12
C PRO A 81 -13.20 -7.04 4.16
N PRO A 82 -12.52 -7.32 3.02
CA PRO A 82 -11.12 -7.78 2.94
C PRO A 82 -10.07 -6.83 3.53
N ARG A 83 -10.44 -5.57 3.80
CA ARG A 83 -9.58 -4.55 4.42
C ARG A 83 -10.38 -3.72 5.42
N ASP A 84 -9.68 -3.04 6.30
CA ASP A 84 -10.24 -2.01 7.16
C ASP A 84 -10.76 -0.80 6.36
N SER A 85 -11.46 0.12 7.03
CA SER A 85 -12.01 1.31 6.37
C SER A 85 -10.95 2.15 5.68
N MET A 86 -9.76 2.30 6.27
CA MET A 86 -8.64 3.00 5.66
C MET A 86 -8.13 2.26 4.41
N GLY A 87 -7.92 0.95 4.49
CA GLY A 87 -7.46 0.16 3.36
C GLY A 87 -8.45 0.15 2.19
N LEU A 88 -9.75 0.12 2.46
CA LEU A 88 -10.80 0.23 1.42
C LEU A 88 -10.82 1.62 0.77
N PHE A 89 -10.59 2.69 1.55
CA PHE A 89 -10.46 4.04 1.01
C PHE A 89 -9.23 4.16 0.10
N LEU A 90 -8.07 3.69 0.58
CA LEU A 90 -6.80 3.74 -0.16
C LEU A 90 -6.83 2.87 -1.42
N GLU A 91 -7.55 1.75 -1.40
CA GLU A 91 -7.76 0.92 -2.59
C GLU A 91 -8.53 1.68 -3.68
N LYS A 92 -9.57 2.44 -3.32
CA LYS A 92 -10.26 3.32 -4.27
C LYS A 92 -9.36 4.45 -4.77
N LYS A 93 -8.55 5.03 -3.87
CA LYS A 93 -7.62 6.13 -4.17
C LYS A 93 -6.37 5.70 -4.95
N SER A 94 -6.13 4.39 -5.07
CA SER A 94 -5.00 3.84 -5.84
C SER A 94 -5.14 4.04 -7.35
N ARG A 95 -6.37 4.24 -7.83
CA ARG A 95 -6.70 4.44 -9.24
C ARG A 95 -6.29 5.85 -9.69
N THR A 96 -5.92 5.98 -10.96
CA THR A 96 -5.65 7.27 -11.59
C THR A 96 -6.93 7.82 -12.24
N GLY A 97 -7.12 9.14 -12.17
CA GLY A 97 -8.22 9.85 -12.83
C GLY A 97 -8.87 10.88 -11.91
N ASP A 98 -9.52 11.89 -12.51
CA ASP A 98 -10.07 13.06 -11.80
C ASP A 98 -10.99 12.68 -10.64
N TRP A 99 -11.78 11.61 -10.83
CA TRP A 99 -12.65 11.09 -9.78
C TRP A 99 -11.87 10.55 -8.57
N ALA A 100 -10.83 9.75 -8.79
CA ALA A 100 -10.05 9.17 -7.70
C ALA A 100 -9.18 10.23 -7.00
N ASP A 101 -8.73 11.23 -7.75
CA ASP A 101 -7.92 12.34 -7.24
C ASP A 101 -8.74 13.29 -6.35
N SER A 102 -9.97 13.61 -6.78
CA SER A 102 -10.92 14.40 -5.99
C SER A 102 -11.55 13.62 -4.83
N PHE A 103 -11.42 12.29 -4.79
CA PHE A 103 -12.02 11.46 -3.74
C PHE A 103 -11.34 11.67 -2.39
N THR A 104 -12.13 12.16 -1.43
CA THR A 104 -11.67 12.46 -0.06
C THR A 104 -12.10 11.40 0.93
N HIS A 105 -11.39 11.31 2.06
CA HIS A 105 -11.72 10.35 3.11
C HIS A 105 -13.08 10.65 3.77
N THR A 106 -13.47 11.93 3.88
CA THR A 106 -14.79 12.34 4.38
C THR A 106 -15.92 11.82 3.49
N GLN A 107 -15.83 12.02 2.17
CA GLN A 107 -16.78 11.46 1.21
C GLN A 107 -16.85 9.92 1.25
N PHE A 108 -15.77 9.25 1.62
CA PHE A 108 -15.78 7.80 1.79
C PHE A 108 -16.58 7.36 3.02
N LEU A 109 -16.48 8.09 4.13
CA LEU A 109 -17.24 7.81 5.35
C LEU A 109 -18.73 8.09 5.14
N ASP A 110 -19.08 9.18 4.47
CA ASP A 110 -20.48 9.54 4.18
C ASP A 110 -21.20 8.49 3.32
N ARG A 111 -20.47 7.83 2.41
CA ARG A 111 -21.01 6.75 1.56
C ARG A 111 -21.12 5.39 2.25
N LYS A 112 -20.61 5.25 3.47
CA LYS A 112 -20.69 4.02 4.27
C LYS A 112 -21.86 4.06 5.27
N GLN A 113 -22.56 5.18 5.43
CA GLN A 113 -23.88 5.26 6.07
C GLN A 113 -24.96 4.77 5.11
#